data_AF-A0A0R3TDE5-F1
#
_entry.id   AF-A0A0R3TDE5-F1
#
_cell.length_a   1.000
_cell.length_b   1.000
_cell.length_c   1.000
_cell.angle_alpha   90.00
_cell.angle_beta   90.00
_cell.angle_gamma   90.00
#
_symmetry.space_group_name_H-M   'P 1'
#
loop_
_entity.id
_entity.type
_entity.pdbx_description
1 polymer ?
#
loop_
_entity_poly.entity_id
_entity_poly.type
_entity_poly.pdbx_seq_one_letter_code
_entity_poly.pdbx_strand_id
1 'polypeptide(L)'
;MAKAEKPMTQGLLGMISSPRCVAVVEVNCETDFVPRNQDFQSLVASSAESLFKHLLEANQPGTRQFSEEDLKTIPNVVGSQRQTIGELLANVIGSPGENMAIPRGIGMALSDDKANELSHLIAYCHMSNAGIKKG
;
A
#
# COMPACT_ATOMS: atom_id res chain seq x y z
N MET A 1 13.72 -29.79 3.86
CA MET A 1 13.50 -29.12 5.16
C MET A 1 12.77 -27.82 4.86
N ALA A 2 11.52 -27.67 5.32
CA ALA A 2 10.82 -26.39 5.18
C ALA A 2 11.56 -25.36 6.04
N LYS A 3 12.04 -24.27 5.42
CA LYS A 3 12.56 -23.11 6.14
C LYS A 3 11.42 -22.65 7.05
N ALA A 4 11.66 -22.52 8.36
CA ALA A 4 10.68 -21.92 9.25
C ALA A 4 10.40 -20.52 8.69
N GLU A 5 9.17 -20.27 8.22
CA GLU A 5 8.78 -18.95 7.74
C GLU A 5 8.93 -17.98 8.91
N LYS A 6 9.78 -16.97 8.74
CA LYS A 6 9.92 -15.94 9.76
C LYS A 6 8.64 -15.10 9.75
N PRO A 7 8.13 -14.67 10.91
CA PRO A 7 6.98 -13.79 10.95
C PRO A 7 7.32 -12.43 10.31
N MET A 8 6.54 -12.02 9.32
CA MET A 8 6.68 -10.73 8.62
C MET A 8 6.09 -9.59 9.47
N THR A 9 6.85 -9.13 10.46
CA THR A 9 6.42 -8.10 11.43
C THR A 9 7.04 -6.72 11.18
N GLN A 10 7.99 -6.64 10.25
CA GLN A 10 8.60 -5.38 9.81
C GLN A 10 7.89 -4.92 8.54
N GLY A 11 8.03 -3.65 8.14
CA GLY A 11 7.35 -3.14 6.96
C GLY A 11 7.19 -1.62 6.92
N LEU A 12 6.34 -1.16 6.01
CA LEU A 12 5.95 0.23 5.86
C LEU A 12 4.44 0.35 5.61
N LEU A 13 3.89 1.50 6.00
CA LEU A 13 2.59 1.96 5.51
C LEU A 13 2.81 2.88 4.31
N GLY A 14 2.14 2.57 3.21
CA GLY A 14 1.99 3.46 2.06
C GLY A 14 0.69 4.25 2.19
N MET A 15 0.74 5.58 2.01
CA MET A 15 -0.45 6.42 2.14
C MET A 15 -0.47 7.49 1.05
N ILE A 16 -1.62 7.63 0.38
CA ILE A 16 -1.90 8.72 -0.56
C ILE A 16 -3.25 9.32 -0.17
N SER A 17 -3.29 10.64 -0.09
CA SER A 17 -4.49 11.37 0.27
C SER A 17 -4.72 12.56 -0.66
N SER A 18 -6.00 12.86 -0.82
CA SER A 18 -6.55 14.09 -1.37
C SER A 18 -7.63 14.58 -0.39
N PRO A 19 -8.18 15.80 -0.55
CA PRO A 19 -9.25 16.27 0.32
C PRO A 19 -10.51 15.40 0.31
N ARG A 20 -10.67 14.51 -0.68
CA ARG A 20 -11.91 13.74 -0.92
C ARG A 20 -11.73 12.23 -0.87
N CYS A 21 -10.51 11.74 -0.96
CA CYS A 21 -10.19 10.33 -0.92
C CYS A 21 -8.86 10.11 -0.21
N VAL A 22 -8.75 9.04 0.57
CA VAL A 22 -7.50 8.54 1.14
C VAL A 22 -7.39 7.04 0.90
N ALA A 23 -6.19 6.59 0.59
CA ALA A 23 -5.81 5.18 0.50
C ALA A 23 -4.60 4.92 1.40
N VAL A 24 -4.65 3.83 2.15
CA VAL A 24 -3.53 3.34 2.97
C VAL A 24 -3.36 1.85 2.68
N VAL A 25 -2.12 1.42 2.48
CA VAL A 25 -1.74 0.01 2.35
C VAL A 25 -0.66 -0.32 3.37
N GLU A 26 -0.74 -1.50 3.96
CA GLU A 26 0.34 -2.08 4.77
C GLU A 26 1.11 -3.08 3.92
N VAL A 27 2.44 -2.95 3.88
CA VAL A 27 3.32 -3.93 3.25
C VAL A 27 4.34 -4.37 4.29
N ASN A 28 4.40 -5.68 4.52
CA ASN A 28 5.26 -6.29 5.52
C ASN A 28 6.39 -7.09 4.88
N CYS A 29 7.47 -7.26 5.63
CA CYS A 29 8.67 -8.03 5.28
C CYS A 29 9.24 -8.74 6.52
N GLU A 30 10.13 -9.70 6.30
CA GLU A 30 10.74 -10.48 7.38
C GLU A 30 11.70 -9.68 8.26
N THR A 31 12.52 -8.81 7.66
CA THR A 31 13.58 -8.09 8.39
C THR A 31 13.42 -6.58 8.33
N ASP A 32 14.10 -5.89 9.26
CA ASP A 32 14.03 -4.44 9.46
C ASP A 32 14.94 -3.65 8.50
N PHE A 33 15.75 -4.33 7.68
CA PHE A 33 16.57 -3.68 6.66
C PHE A 33 15.87 -3.58 5.31
N VAL A 34 14.91 -4.46 4.99
CA VAL A 34 14.13 -4.40 3.74
C VAL A 34 13.34 -3.11 3.56
N PRO A 35 12.72 -2.49 4.59
CA PRO A 35 12.03 -1.20 4.46
C PRO A 35 12.92 -0.06 3.92
N ARG A 36 14.24 -0.19 4.01
CA ARG A 36 15.21 0.79 3.49
C ARG A 36 15.55 0.56 2.01
N ASN A 37 15.13 -0.56 1.42
CA ASN A 37 15.40 -0.89 0.01
C ASN A 37 14.45 -0.09 -0.92
N GLN A 38 15.01 0.48 -1.98
CA GLN A 38 14.28 1.23 -3.00
C GLN A 38 13.19 0.39 -3.68
N ASP A 39 13.43 -0.89 -3.93
CA ASP A 39 12.46 -1.78 -4.59
C ASP A 39 11.24 -2.00 -3.68
N PHE A 40 11.48 -2.21 -2.38
CA PHE A 40 10.42 -2.32 -1.38
C PHE A 40 9.62 -1.02 -1.24
N GLN A 41 10.31 0.13 -1.17
CA GLN A 41 9.64 1.43 -1.11
C GLN A 41 8.82 1.72 -2.39
N SER A 42 9.31 1.27 -3.55
CA SER A 42 8.60 1.40 -4.83
C SER A 42 7.37 0.50 -4.88
N LEU A 43 7.43 -0.72 -4.33
CA LEU A 43 6.29 -1.61 -4.13
C LEU A 43 5.21 -0.95 -3.26
N VAL A 44 5.61 -0.40 -2.11
CA VAL A 44 4.71 0.31 -1.17
C VAL A 44 4.02 1.49 -1.86
N ALA A 45 4.80 2.34 -2.53
CA ALA A 45 4.27 3.52 -3.21
C ALA A 45 3.30 3.14 -4.35
N SER A 46 3.69 2.20 -5.22
CA SER A 46 2.86 1.75 -6.35
C SER A 46 1.57 1.08 -5.89
N SER A 47 1.62 0.32 -4.78
CA SER A 47 0.44 -0.32 -4.19
C SER A 47 -0.54 0.71 -3.63
N ALA A 48 -0.03 1.74 -2.93
CA ALA A 48 -0.86 2.85 -2.44
C ALA A 48 -1.51 3.63 -3.58
N GLU A 49 -0.76 3.91 -4.66
CA GLU A 49 -1.26 4.61 -5.84
C GLU A 49 -2.33 3.81 -6.59
N SER A 50 -2.10 2.50 -6.74
CA SER A 50 -3.06 1.59 -7.38
C SER A 50 -4.36 1.51 -6.60
N LEU A 51 -4.29 1.36 -5.28
CA LEU A 51 -5.49 1.38 -4.42
C LEU A 51 -6.20 2.73 -4.50
N PHE A 52 -5.47 3.84 -4.47
CA PHE A 52 -6.05 5.17 -4.58
C PHE A 52 -6.82 5.36 -5.89
N LYS A 53 -6.22 5.00 -7.04
CA LYS A 53 -6.88 5.03 -8.35
C LYS A 53 -8.12 4.14 -8.38
N HIS A 54 -8.01 2.92 -7.85
CA HIS A 54 -9.14 1.99 -7.76
C HIS A 54 -10.31 2.56 -6.93
N LEU A 55 -10.02 3.24 -5.82
CA LEU A 55 -11.05 3.89 -5.00
C LEU A 55 -11.75 5.03 -5.74
N LEU A 56 -10.99 5.85 -6.48
CA LEU A 56 -11.52 6.94 -7.31
C LEU A 56 -12.42 6.41 -8.44
N GLU A 57 -11.96 5.37 -9.15
CA GLU A 57 -12.71 4.75 -10.25
C GLU A 57 -14.01 4.10 -9.77
N ALA A 58 -14.00 3.47 -8.60
CA ALA A 58 -15.21 2.90 -7.99
C ALA A 58 -16.25 3.99 -7.65
N ASN A 59 -15.80 5.22 -7.35
CA ASN A 59 -16.64 6.37 -7.00
C ASN A 59 -17.71 6.05 -5.93
N GLN A 60 -17.34 5.23 -4.94
CA GLN A 60 -18.21 4.84 -3.84
C GLN A 60 -17.76 5.53 -2.55
N PRO A 61 -18.62 6.37 -1.95
CA PRO A 61 -18.31 7.03 -0.68
C PRO A 61 -18.33 6.06 0.49
N GLY A 62 -17.69 6.46 1.59
CA GLY A 62 -17.54 5.68 2.80
C GLY A 62 -16.19 4.98 2.93
N THR A 63 -16.03 4.26 4.03
CA THR A 63 -14.81 3.51 4.37
C THR A 63 -14.90 2.10 3.81
N ARG A 64 -13.81 1.64 3.17
CA ARG A 64 -13.66 0.30 2.59
C ARG A 64 -12.38 -0.34 3.10
N GLN A 65 -12.47 -1.62 3.47
CA GLN A 65 -11.32 -2.44 3.85
C GLN A 65 -11.05 -3.45 2.74
N PHE A 66 -9.77 -3.72 2.51
CA PHE A 66 -9.30 -4.64 1.48
C PHE A 66 -8.42 -5.68 2.15
N SER A 67 -8.75 -6.95 1.94
CA SER A 67 -7.87 -8.07 2.30
C SER A 67 -6.69 -8.15 1.36
N GLU A 68 -5.69 -8.97 1.71
CA GLU A 68 -4.58 -9.28 0.80
C GLU A 68 -5.06 -9.83 -0.55
N GLU A 69 -6.06 -10.71 -0.53
CA GLU A 69 -6.66 -11.29 -1.74
C GLU A 69 -7.27 -10.17 -2.63
N ASP A 70 -8.02 -9.25 -2.02
CA ASP A 70 -8.62 -8.12 -2.75
C ASP A 70 -7.54 -7.25 -3.38
N LEU A 71 -6.51 -6.88 -2.60
CA LEU A 71 -5.42 -6.01 -3.05
C LEU A 71 -4.65 -6.63 -4.22
N LYS A 72 -4.35 -7.93 -4.16
CA LYS A 72 -3.61 -8.63 -5.21
C LYS A 72 -4.30 -8.59 -6.57
N THR A 73 -5.61 -8.37 -6.61
CA THR A 73 -6.37 -8.24 -7.87
C THR A 73 -6.38 -6.83 -8.46
N ILE A 74 -6.01 -5.81 -7.68
CA ILE A 74 -6.07 -4.41 -8.12
C ILE A 74 -5.06 -4.18 -9.26
N PRO A 75 -5.48 -3.57 -10.38
CA PRO A 75 -4.57 -3.21 -11.46
C PRO A 75 -3.54 -2.15 -11.02
N ASN A 76 -2.28 -2.40 -11.34
CA ASN A 76 -1.16 -1.48 -11.23
C ASN A 76 -0.64 -1.14 -12.63
N VAL A 77 -0.80 0.12 -13.03
CA VAL A 77 -0.39 0.61 -14.36
C VAL A 77 0.66 1.70 -14.19
N VAL A 78 1.88 1.41 -14.64
CA VAL A 78 3.03 2.32 -14.61
C VAL A 78 3.57 2.47 -16.03
N GLY A 79 3.35 3.63 -16.64
CA GLY A 79 3.67 3.86 -18.05
C GLY A 79 2.93 2.87 -18.95
N SER A 80 3.68 2.09 -19.74
CA SER A 80 3.12 1.02 -20.59
C SER A 80 3.02 -0.33 -19.91
N GLN A 81 3.56 -0.49 -18.70
CA GLN A 81 3.52 -1.74 -17.96
C GLN A 81 2.18 -1.86 -17.24
N ARG A 82 1.49 -2.98 -17.46
CA ARG A 82 0.22 -3.32 -16.81
C ARG A 82 0.37 -4.67 -16.13
N GLN A 83 0.21 -4.68 -14.83
CA GLN A 83 0.25 -5.86 -13.98
C GLN A 83 -0.73 -5.67 -12.82
N THR A 84 -0.96 -6.67 -11.98
CA THR A 84 -1.67 -6.49 -10.71
C THR A 84 -0.70 -6.14 -9.58
N ILE A 85 -1.22 -5.68 -8.44
CA ILE A 85 -0.40 -5.55 -7.22
C ILE A 85 0.20 -6.92 -6.83
N GLY A 86 -0.54 -8.02 -7.02
CA GLY A 86 -0.03 -9.36 -6.71
C GLY A 86 1.16 -9.78 -7.57
N GLU A 87 1.11 -9.45 -8.87
CA GLU A 87 2.23 -9.69 -9.79
C GLU A 87 3.44 -8.80 -9.45
N LEU A 88 3.20 -7.52 -9.14
CA LEU A 88 4.25 -6.61 -8.67
C LEU A 88 4.93 -7.15 -7.39
N LEU A 89 4.13 -7.59 -6.40
CA LEU A 89 4.63 -8.18 -5.16
C LEU A 89 5.49 -9.42 -5.44
N ALA A 90 5.02 -10.34 -6.29
CA ALA A 90 5.76 -11.54 -6.66
C ALA A 90 7.10 -11.22 -7.35
N ASN A 91 7.12 -10.20 -8.21
CA ASN A 91 8.34 -9.74 -8.90
C ASN A 91 9.40 -9.21 -7.91
N VAL A 92 8.98 -8.48 -6.88
CA VAL A 92 9.88 -7.93 -5.85
C VAL A 92 10.36 -9.03 -4.89
N ILE A 93 9.49 -9.99 -4.52
CA ILE A 93 9.91 -11.18 -3.74
C ILE A 93 10.96 -12.00 -4.51
N GLY A 94 10.90 -12.01 -5.84
CA GLY A 94 11.88 -12.69 -6.69
C GLY A 94 13.33 -12.18 -6.56
N SER A 95 13.55 -11.04 -5.89
CA SER A 95 14.87 -10.45 -5.65
C SER A 95 14.81 -9.56 -4.40
N PRO A 96 15.19 -9.98 -3.16
CA PRO A 96 16.07 -11.04 -2.65
C PRO A 96 15.34 -12.06 -1.73
N GLY A 97 16.06 -13.00 -1.08
CA GLY A 97 15.55 -14.14 -0.29
C GLY A 97 14.80 -13.86 1.02
N GLU A 98 13.98 -12.82 1.05
CA GLU A 98 13.04 -12.46 2.11
C GLU A 98 11.60 -12.54 1.64
N ASN A 99 10.70 -12.96 2.52
CA ASN A 99 9.27 -12.93 2.26
C ASN A 99 8.70 -11.52 2.48
N MET A 100 7.68 -11.20 1.70
CA MET A 100 6.92 -9.97 1.80
C MET A 100 5.42 -10.28 1.66
N ALA A 101 4.59 -9.44 2.25
CA ALA A 101 3.13 -9.55 2.16
C ALA A 101 2.48 -8.17 2.09
N ILE A 102 1.28 -8.12 1.51
CA ILE A 102 0.42 -6.93 1.53
C ILE A 102 -0.86 -7.27 2.30
N PRO A 103 -0.80 -7.40 3.64
CA PRO A 103 -1.87 -8.04 4.42
C PRO A 103 -3.21 -7.32 4.36
N ARG A 104 -3.20 -5.99 4.19
CA ARG A 104 -4.42 -5.18 4.21
C ARG A 104 -4.25 -3.80 3.61
N GLY A 105 -5.38 -3.24 3.21
CA GLY A 105 -5.53 -1.85 2.80
C GLY A 105 -6.82 -1.28 3.33
N ILE A 106 -6.86 0.04 3.46
CA ILE A 106 -8.06 0.78 3.84
C ILE A 106 -8.18 2.02 2.95
N GLY A 107 -9.39 2.27 2.50
CA GLY A 107 -9.74 3.43 1.71
C GLY A 107 -10.92 4.17 2.32
N MET A 108 -10.97 5.48 2.16
CA MET A 108 -12.17 6.26 2.46
C MET A 108 -12.36 7.32 1.39
N ALA A 109 -13.60 7.46 0.90
CA ALA A 109 -13.99 8.51 -0.03
C ALA A 109 -15.21 9.27 0.51
N LEU A 110 -15.27 10.58 0.26
CA LEU A 110 -16.43 11.42 0.59
C LEU A 110 -17.42 11.44 -0.57
N SER A 111 -18.72 11.63 -0.29
CA SER A 111 -19.73 11.80 -1.35
C SER A 111 -19.66 13.19 -1.93
N ASP A 112 -19.84 13.32 -3.25
CA ASP A 112 -19.85 14.58 -4.00
C ASP A 112 -21.14 15.41 -3.85
N ASP A 113 -21.95 15.08 -2.84
CA ASP A 113 -23.16 15.83 -2.55
C ASP A 113 -22.83 17.22 -2.01
N LYS A 114 -23.64 18.23 -2.36
CA LYS A 114 -23.46 19.62 -1.91
C LYS A 114 -23.42 19.76 -0.38
N ALA A 115 -24.05 18.84 0.35
CA ALA A 115 -24.01 18.82 1.82
C ALA A 115 -22.60 18.55 2.38
N ASN A 116 -21.72 17.92 1.59
CA ASN A 116 -20.35 17.55 1.95
C ASN A 116 -19.30 18.45 1.30
N GLU A 117 -19.68 19.60 0.73
CA GLU A 117 -18.76 20.50 0.02
C GLU A 117 -17.62 21.03 0.91
N LEU A 118 -17.90 21.23 2.21
CA LEU A 118 -16.92 21.67 3.22
C LEU A 118 -16.20 20.51 3.93
N SER A 119 -16.58 19.25 3.65
CA SER A 119 -15.98 18.08 4.27
C SER A 119 -14.66 17.74 3.57
N HIS A 120 -13.59 17.63 4.36
CA HIS A 120 -12.27 17.26 3.87
C HIS A 120 -11.67 16.12 4.69
N LEU A 121 -10.96 15.24 3.99
CA LEU A 121 -10.15 14.21 4.61
C LEU A 121 -8.76 14.75 4.90
N ILE A 122 -8.28 14.47 6.11
CA ILE A 122 -6.90 14.74 6.54
C ILE A 122 -6.30 13.41 6.93
N ALA A 123 -5.08 13.16 6.46
CA ALA A 123 -4.35 11.94 6.75
C ALA A 123 -2.99 12.29 7.35
N TYR A 124 -2.59 11.57 8.38
CA TYR A 124 -1.31 11.73 9.06
C TYR A 124 -0.65 10.36 9.21
N CYS A 125 0.63 10.27 8.83
CA CYS A 125 1.44 9.10 9.04
C CYS A 125 2.65 9.52 9.88
N HIS A 126 2.85 8.85 11.02
CA HIS A 126 4.05 9.05 11.82
C HIS A 126 5.20 8.24 11.21
N MET A 127 6.30 8.90 10.88
CA MET A 127 7.49 8.19 10.40
C MET A 127 8.11 7.40 11.55
N SER A 128 8.27 6.09 11.36
CA SER A 128 9.06 5.29 12.28
C SER A 128 10.55 5.60 12.11
N ASN A 129 11.28 5.73 13.22
CA ASN A 129 12.74 5.87 13.21
C ASN A 129 13.46 4.56 12.80
N ALA A 130 12.71 3.47 12.57
CA ALA A 130 13.22 2.22 12.03
C ALA A 130 13.59 2.38 10.54
N GLY A 131 14.69 3.09 10.25
CA GLY A 131 15.03 3.40 8.87
C GLY A 131 16.12 4.45 8.69
N ILE A 132 16.11 5.49 9.52
CA ILE A 132 17.01 6.64 9.39
C ILE A 132 18.40 6.24 9.92
N LYS A 133 19.43 6.27 9.06
CA LYS A 133 20.82 6.26 9.52
C LYS A 133 20.98 7.46 10.47
N LYS A 134 21.26 7.22 11.75
CA LYS A 134 21.85 8.26 12.59
C LYS A 134 23.14 8.69 11.90
N GLY A 135 23.20 9.95 11.46
CA GLY A 135 24.43 10.57 11.00
C GLY A 135 25.47 10.63 12.10
#